data_AF-A0A931HTD0-F1
#
_entry.id   AF-A0A931HTD0-F1
#
_cell.length_a   1.000
_cell.length_b   1.000
_cell.length_c   1.000
_cell.angle_alpha   90.00
_cell.angle_beta   90.00
_cell.angle_gamma   90.00
#
_symmetry.space_group_name_H-M   'P 1'
#
loop_
_entity.id
_entity.type
_entity.pdbx_description
1 polymer ?
#
loop_
_entity_poly.entity_id
_entity_poly.type
_entity_poly.pdbx_seq_one_letter_code
_entity_poly.pdbx_strand_id
1 'polypeptide(L)' 'MIERYIIYHQEKSGVVRHVTIYSSHRQKAKQMFLKKHPNSKIINIHLV' A
#
# COMPACT_ATOMS: atom_id res chain seq x y z
N MET A 1 2.76 -5.29 17.71
CA MET A 1 1.37 -4.90 17.44
C MET A 1 1.10 -5.06 15.94
N ILE A 2 -0.11 -5.46 15.54
CA ILE A 2 -0.52 -5.45 14.14
C ILE A 2 -1.31 -4.16 13.93
N GLU A 3 -0.87 -3.37 12.96
CA GLU A 3 -1.42 -2.06 12.63
C GLU A 3 -2.11 -2.10 11.27
N ARG A 4 -3.08 -1.21 11.05
CA ARG A 4 -3.82 -1.14 9.78
C ARG A 4 -3.28 0.00 8.92
N TYR A 5 -2.71 -0.34 7.77
CA TYR A 5 -2.21 0.64 6.81
C TYR A 5 -3.13 0.74 5.59
N ILE A 6 -3.51 1.95 5.20
CA ILE A 6 -4.17 2.22 3.92
C ILE A 6 -3.11 2.75 2.94
N ILE A 7 -2.93 2.04 1.83
CA ILE A 7 -1.97 2.38 0.78
C ILE A 7 -2.74 2.88 -0.44
N TYR A 8 -2.56 4.16 -0.75
CA TYR A 8 -3.03 4.78 -1.98
C TYR A 8 -1.98 4.56 -3.07
N HIS A 9 -2.41 4.04 -4.20
CA HIS A 9 -1.55 3.76 -5.34
C HIS A 9 -2.22 4.12 -6.66
N GLN A 10 -1.38 4.39 -7.65
CA GLN A 10 -1.80 4.60 -9.03
C GLN A 10 -1.51 3.34 -9.83
N GLU A 11 -2.54 2.82 -10.50
CA GLU A 11 -2.38 1.77 -11.50
C GLU A 11 -1.85 2.35 -12.82
N LYS A 12 -1.35 1.50 -13.72
CA LYS A 12 -0.83 1.91 -15.03
C LYS A 12 -1.85 2.67 -15.89
N SER A 13 -3.14 2.47 -15.67
CA SER A 13 -4.24 3.20 -16.31
C SER A 13 -4.40 4.64 -15.82
N GLY A 14 -3.60 5.08 -14.84
CA GLY A 14 -3.71 6.40 -14.22
C GLY A 14 -4.73 6.46 -13.09
N VAL A 15 -5.53 5.41 -12.89
CA VAL A 15 -6.56 5.32 -11.85
C VAL A 15 -5.91 5.21 -10.48
N VAL A 16 -6.37 6.02 -9.53
CA VAL A 16 -5.95 5.97 -8.13
C VAL A 16 -6.87 5.04 -7.34
N ARG A 17 -6.28 4.07 -6.65
CA ARG A 17 -6.97 3.12 -5.79
C ARG A 17 -6.32 3.08 -4.42
N HIS A 18 -7.05 2.60 -3.43
CA HIS A 18 -6.51 2.34 -2.10
C HIS A 18 -6.65 0.85 -1.74
N VAL A 19 -5.73 0.35 -0.94
CA VAL A 19 -5.78 -1.01 -0.40
C VAL A 19 -5.39 -1.00 1.07
N THR A 20 -6.10 -1.80 1.86
CA THR A 20 -5.84 -1.94 3.28
C THR A 20 -4.91 -3.14 3.51
N ILE A 21 -3.83 -2.92 4.25
CA ILE A 21 -2.84 -3.93 4.61
C ILE A 21 -2.62 -3.92 6.12
N TYR A 22 -2.77 -5.09 6.74
CA TYR A 22 -2.44 -5.28 8.14
C TYR A 22 -0.97 -5.66 8.27
N SER A 23 -0.18 -4.88 9.01
CA SER A 23 1.24 -5.15 9.20
C SER A 23 1.76 -4.52 10.49
N SER A 24 2.89 -5.03 10.98
CA SER A 24 3.54 -4.47 12.17
C SER A 24 4.32 -3.18 11.92
N HIS A 25 4.67 -2.92 10.66
CA HIS A 25 5.49 -1.76 10.29
C HIS A 25 5.12 -1.25 8.89
N ARG A 26 5.19 0.06 8.70
CA ARG A 26 4.96 0.74 7.42
C ARG A 26 5.79 0.17 6.27
N GLN A 27 7.08 -0.12 6.49
CA GLN A 27 7.95 -0.69 5.46
C GLN A 27 7.50 -2.10 5.04
N LYS A 28 7.04 -2.91 6.00
CA LYS A 28 6.55 -4.26 5.73
C LYS A 28 5.23 -4.22 4.97
N ALA A 29 4.33 -3.29 5.31
CA ALA A 29 3.11 -3.03 4.53
C ALA A 29 3.43 -2.62 3.08
N LYS A 30 4.40 -1.72 2.89
CA LYS A 30 4.89 -1.30 1.56
C LYS A 30 5.45 -2.48 0.76
N GLN A 31 6.29 -3.31 1.35
CA GLN A 31 6.84 -4.48 0.68
C GLN A 31 5.76 -5.49 0.28
N MET A 32 4.80 -5.76 1.18
CA MET A 32 3.67 -6.65 0.88
C MET A 32 2.81 -6.11 -0.27
N PHE A 33 2.59 -4.79 -0.32
CA PHE A 33 1.92 -4.15 -1.43
C PHE A 33 2.68 -4.32 -2.74
N LEU A 34 3.97 -3.94 -2.77
CA LEU A 34 4.79 -4.00 -3.99
C LEU A 34 4.99 -5.43 -4.49
N LYS A 35 5.00 -6.44 -3.61
CA LYS A 35 5.02 -7.85 -4.03
C LYS A 35 3.78 -8.25 -4.84
N LYS A 36 2.60 -7.73 -4.48
CA LYS A 36 1.35 -8.01 -5.21
C LYS A 36 1.16 -7.08 -6.41
N HIS A 37 1.66 -5.85 -6.31
CA HIS A 37 1.48 -4.80 -7.31
C HIS A 37 2.84 -4.17 -7.70
N PRO A 38 3.73 -4.94 -8.35
CA PRO A 38 5.11 -4.49 -8.62
C PRO A 38 5.17 -3.28 -9.56
N ASN A 39 4.16 -3.09 -10.39
CA ASN A 39 4.06 -2.02 -11.37
C ASN A 39 3.26 -0.80 -10.88
N SER A 40 2.78 -0.80 -9.64
CA SER A 40 1.96 0.29 -9.10
C SER A 40 2.82 1.37 -8.45
N LYS A 41 2.48 2.63 -8.70
CA LYS A 41 3.14 3.77 -8.04
C LYS A 41 2.42 4.08 -6.74
N ILE A 42 3.10 3.93 -5.61
CA ILE A 42 2.55 4.33 -4.31
C ILE A 42 2.51 5.85 -4.23
N ILE A 43 1.34 6.41 -3.91
CA ILE A 43 1.13 7.85 -3.72
C ILE A 43 1.26 8.18 -2.23
N ASN A 44 0.54 7.45 -1.38
CA ASN A 44 0.52 7.70 0.05
C ASN A 44 0.31 6.42 0.86
N ILE A 45 0.83 6.38 2.07
CA ILE A 45 0.61 5.29 3.04
C ILE A 45 0.20 5.94 4.36
N HIS A 46 -1.02 5.67 4.79
CA HIS A 46 -1.61 6.20 6.02
C HIS A 46 -1.84 5.07 7.03
N LEU A 47 -1.49 5.32 8.29
CA LEU A 47 -1.77 4.42 9.41
C LEU A 47 -3.16 4.75 9.98
N VAL A 48 -3.96 3.72 10.26
CA VAL A 48 -5.31 3.83 10.84
C VAL A 48 -5.45 2.99 12.10
#